data_AF-A0A1B6JNA8-F1
#
_entry.id   AF-A0A1B6JNA8-F1
#
_cell.length_a   1.000
_cell.length_b   1.000
_cell.length_c   1.000
_cell.angle_alpha   90.00
_cell.angle_beta   90.00
_cell.angle_gamma   90.00
#
_symmetry.space_group_name_H-M   'P 1'
#
loop_
_entity.id
_entity.type
_entity.pdbx_description
1 polymer ?
#
loop_
_entity_poly.entity_id
_entity_poly.type
_entity_poly.pdbx_seq_one_letter_code
_entity_poly.pdbx_strand_id
1 'polypeptide(L)'
;QYPPEVDCEGRSQRQAPQPTEVCPHQFGYYKVGDAENCGQFMICASGIGYTFDCPDGLAFNEYSLRCDWPDQVETCNAEAYLGFSCPSNDPNSIFAAEGYRYFRSPSDCQTYFLCIKSRPRRFRCGEGYAFNDLTSSCDGIENVTGCAFPAKRETGQQRLQLFVERNHLT
;
A
#
# COMPACT_ATOMS: atom_id res chain seq x y z
N GLN A 1 17.12 -2.70 17.56
CA GLN A 1 15.97 -2.80 18.47
C GLN A 1 15.08 -1.59 18.23
N TYR A 2 13.77 -1.77 18.04
CA TYR A 2 12.87 -0.62 17.94
C TYR A 2 12.62 -0.01 19.32
N PRO A 3 12.33 1.31 19.43
CA PRO A 3 12.17 1.97 20.73
C PRO A 3 11.19 1.32 21.73
N PRO A 4 10.03 0.75 21.32
CA PRO A 4 9.09 0.14 22.27
C PRO A 4 9.57 -1.21 22.83
N GLU A 5 10.61 -1.81 22.23
CA GLU A 5 11.17 -3.10 22.65
C GLU A 5 12.35 -2.95 23.60
N VAL A 6 12.76 -1.71 23.92
CA VAL A 6 13.87 -1.45 24.82
C VAL A 6 13.38 -1.54 26.26
N ASP A 7 13.90 -2.53 27.00
CA ASP A 7 13.67 -2.64 28.43
C ASP A 7 14.30 -1.44 29.17
N CYS A 8 13.42 -0.67 29.81
CA CYS A 8 13.78 0.48 30.63
C CYS A 8 13.62 0.20 32.12
N GLU A 9 13.31 -1.04 32.53
CA GLU A 9 13.25 -1.42 33.94
C GLU A 9 14.57 -1.10 34.64
N GLY A 10 14.47 -0.57 35.86
CA GLY A 10 15.63 -0.08 36.63
C GLY A 10 16.13 1.32 36.25
N ARG A 11 15.63 1.95 35.18
CA ARG A 11 15.93 3.35 34.83
C ARG A 11 14.89 4.31 35.43
N SER A 12 15.08 4.68 36.69
CA SER A 12 14.15 5.56 37.43
C SER A 12 14.25 7.04 37.03
N GLN A 13 15.36 7.47 36.43
CA GLN A 13 15.57 8.86 36.02
C GLN A 13 15.11 9.09 34.58
N ARG A 14 13.86 9.55 34.42
CA ARG A 14 13.36 10.04 33.14
C ARG A 14 13.79 11.50 32.96
N GLN A 15 14.43 11.79 31.84
CA GLN A 15 14.73 13.16 31.43
C GLN A 15 13.43 13.88 31.08
N ALA A 16 13.28 15.15 31.47
CA ALA A 16 12.15 15.95 31.02
C ALA A 16 12.20 16.15 29.49
N PRO A 17 11.04 16.19 28.81
CA PRO A 17 11.01 16.51 27.38
C PRO A 17 11.64 17.87 27.11
N GLN A 18 12.41 17.94 26.02
CA GLN A 18 12.95 19.19 25.46
C GLN A 18 12.31 19.39 24.07
N PRO A 19 11.11 20.00 24.00
CA PRO A 19 10.39 20.14 22.75
C PRO A 19 10.94 21.26 21.86
N THR A 20 10.62 21.17 20.57
CA THR A 20 10.69 22.28 19.62
C THR A 20 9.28 22.58 19.11
N GLU A 21 9.12 23.56 18.21
CA GLU A 21 7.84 23.83 17.54
C GLU A 21 7.33 22.60 16.76
N VAL A 22 8.25 21.82 16.19
CA VAL A 22 7.93 20.66 15.35
C VAL A 22 7.94 19.36 16.15
N CYS A 23 8.91 19.19 17.04
CA CYS A 23 9.19 17.91 17.69
C CYS A 23 8.80 17.92 19.17
N PRO A 24 7.86 17.05 19.61
CA PRO A 24 7.49 16.94 21.03
C PRO A 24 8.66 16.55 21.93
N HIS A 25 9.60 15.75 21.41
CA HIS A 25 10.90 15.49 22.02
C HIS A 25 12.01 15.59 20.98
N GLN A 26 13.25 15.80 21.43
CA GLN A 26 14.42 15.86 20.55
C GLN A 26 14.57 14.62 19.65
N PHE A 27 14.15 13.45 20.13
CA PHE A 27 14.21 12.18 19.41
C PHE A 27 12.88 11.43 19.55
N GLY A 28 12.39 10.86 18.44
CA GLY A 28 11.17 10.06 18.47
C GLY A 28 10.56 9.84 17.10
N TYR A 29 9.52 9.01 17.07
CA TYR A 29 8.67 8.78 15.91
C TYR A 29 7.26 9.26 16.27
N TYR A 30 6.65 10.04 15.40
CA TYR A 30 5.37 10.70 15.66
C TYR A 30 4.43 10.48 14.49
N LYS A 31 3.15 10.25 14.79
CA LYS A 31 2.10 10.22 13.78
C LYS A 31 1.99 11.58 13.08
N VAL A 32 1.78 11.54 11.77
CA VAL A 32 1.42 12.71 10.97
C VAL A 32 0.07 12.43 10.31
N GLY A 33 -0.80 13.45 10.26
CA GLY A 33 -2.13 13.34 9.67
C GLY A 33 -3.20 12.83 10.65
N ASP A 34 -4.38 12.56 10.10
CA ASP A 34 -5.59 12.23 10.84
C ASP A 34 -6.02 10.77 10.60
N ALA A 35 -7.29 10.45 10.90
CA ALA A 35 -7.81 9.10 10.69
C ALA A 35 -7.94 8.73 9.20
N GLU A 36 -8.04 9.70 8.30
CA GLU A 36 -8.17 9.46 6.85
C GLU A 36 -6.83 9.60 6.12
N ASN A 37 -5.86 10.28 6.73
CA ASN A 37 -4.53 10.54 6.19
C ASN A 37 -3.45 9.96 7.12
N CYS A 38 -3.57 8.68 7.44
CA CYS A 38 -2.76 8.02 8.47
C CYS A 38 -1.46 7.36 7.91
N GLY A 39 -1.14 7.62 6.64
CA GLY A 39 -0.02 7.01 5.90
C GLY A 39 1.34 7.66 6.11
N GLN A 40 1.45 8.67 6.97
CA GLN A 40 2.67 9.43 7.17
C GLN A 40 3.11 9.42 8.63
N PHE A 41 4.42 9.58 8.83
CA PHE A 41 5.02 9.72 10.14
C PHE A 41 6.21 10.65 10.09
N MET A 42 6.59 11.18 11.24
CA MET A 42 7.73 12.06 11.40
C MET A 42 8.77 11.43 12.32
N ILE A 43 10.02 11.48 11.90
CA ILE A 43 11.18 11.15 12.74
C ILE A 43 11.79 12.46 13.22
N CYS A 44 11.93 12.63 14.52
CA CYS A 44 12.68 13.72 15.12
C CYS A 44 14.10 13.25 15.45
N ALA A 45 15.09 14.05 15.06
CA ALA A 45 16.48 13.87 15.44
C ALA A 45 17.09 15.21 15.84
N SER A 46 17.52 15.32 17.09
CA SER A 46 18.01 16.57 17.69
C SER A 46 17.04 17.75 17.48
N GLY A 47 15.75 17.49 17.63
CA GLY A 47 14.69 18.51 17.53
C GLY A 47 14.32 18.93 16.10
N ILE A 48 14.94 18.32 15.09
CA ILE A 48 14.61 18.51 13.67
C ILE A 48 13.71 17.37 13.21
N GLY A 49 12.53 17.70 12.66
CA GLY A 49 11.54 16.74 12.18
C GLY A 49 11.69 16.45 10.69
N TYR A 50 11.62 15.17 10.32
CA TYR A 50 11.65 14.66 8.95
C TYR A 50 10.40 13.81 8.71
N THR A 51 9.58 14.17 7.74
CA THR A 51 8.35 13.42 7.39
C THR A 51 8.65 12.34 6.37
N PHE A 52 8.05 11.16 6.55
CA PHE A 52 8.17 9.99 5.71
C PHE A 52 6.80 9.39 5.43
N ASP A 53 6.67 8.79 4.25
CA ASP A 53 5.51 7.98 3.88
C ASP A 53 5.74 6.52 4.29
N CYS A 54 4.68 5.89 4.79
CA CYS A 54 4.62 4.44 4.89
C CYS A 54 4.59 3.79 3.49
N PRO A 55 5.01 2.52 3.37
CA PRO A 55 4.78 1.76 2.14
C PRO A 55 3.29 1.82 1.72
N ASP A 56 3.04 1.77 0.41
CA ASP A 56 1.67 1.92 -0.13
C ASP A 56 0.67 1.00 0.57
N GLY A 57 -0.45 1.59 0.99
CA GLY A 57 -1.52 0.87 1.68
C GLY A 57 -1.31 0.64 3.17
N LEU A 58 -0.17 1.04 3.76
CA LEU A 58 0.09 0.94 5.20
C LEU A 58 -0.13 2.27 5.93
N ALA A 59 -0.33 2.18 7.24
CA ALA A 59 -0.58 3.29 8.15
C ALA A 59 0.45 3.29 9.27
N PHE A 60 0.86 4.46 9.76
CA PHE A 60 1.77 4.53 10.90
C PHE A 60 1.04 4.21 12.21
N ASN A 61 1.55 3.21 12.92
CA ASN A 61 1.07 2.79 14.23
C ASN A 61 1.94 3.42 15.33
N GLU A 62 1.38 4.37 16.07
CA GLU A 62 2.06 5.08 17.14
C GLU A 62 2.37 4.23 18.38
N TYR A 63 1.76 3.03 18.49
CA TYR A 63 2.05 2.09 19.58
C TYR A 63 3.23 1.17 19.25
N SER A 64 3.26 0.61 18.03
CA SER A 64 4.37 -0.25 17.57
C SER A 64 5.56 0.55 17.01
N LEU A 65 5.33 1.85 16.73
CA LEU A 65 6.25 2.77 16.05
C LEU A 65 6.70 2.26 14.67
N ARG A 66 5.77 1.66 13.92
CA ARG A 66 5.98 1.05 12.61
C ARG A 66 4.80 1.30 11.68
N CYS A 67 5.00 1.09 10.39
CA CYS A 67 3.91 1.02 9.43
C CYS A 67 3.22 -0.35 9.52
N ASP A 68 1.96 -0.37 9.90
CA ASP A 68 1.11 -1.55 10.01
C ASP A 68 -0.08 -1.47 9.04
N TRP A 69 -0.85 -2.55 8.96
CA TRP A 69 -2.11 -2.53 8.22
C TRP A 69 -3.07 -1.52 8.82
N PRO A 70 -3.76 -0.68 8.01
CA PRO A 70 -4.66 0.34 8.53
C PRO A 70 -5.76 -0.21 9.45
N ASP A 71 -6.23 -1.44 9.23
CA ASP A 71 -7.22 -2.11 10.09
C ASP A 71 -6.68 -2.53 11.47
N GLN A 72 -5.37 -2.46 11.68
CA GLN A 72 -4.69 -2.75 12.94
C GLN A 72 -4.19 -1.47 13.64
N VAL A 73 -4.42 -0.30 13.04
CA VAL A 73 -4.06 1.01 13.62
C VAL A 73 -5.33 1.66 14.15
N GLU A 74 -5.48 1.68 15.48
CA GLU A 74 -6.68 2.18 16.17
C GLU A 74 -7.06 3.62 15.74
N THR A 75 -6.05 4.46 15.50
CA THR A 75 -6.25 5.87 15.12
C THR A 75 -6.35 6.09 13.61
N CYS A 76 -6.51 5.02 12.81
CA CYS A 76 -6.73 5.08 11.36
C CYS A 76 -8.08 4.48 10.96
N ASN A 77 -8.83 5.20 10.12
CA ASN A 77 -10.00 4.68 9.42
C ASN A 77 -9.56 4.04 8.10
N ALA A 78 -9.39 2.71 8.12
CA ALA A 78 -8.91 1.94 6.97
C ALA A 78 -9.72 2.16 5.68
N GLU A 79 -11.05 2.21 5.76
CA GLU A 79 -11.88 2.35 4.54
C GLU A 79 -11.77 3.76 3.93
N ALA A 80 -11.74 4.79 4.78
CA ALA A 80 -11.58 6.17 4.33
C ALA A 80 -10.17 6.41 3.76
N TYR A 81 -9.13 5.97 4.48
CA TYR A 81 -7.74 6.09 4.04
C TYR A 81 -7.49 5.34 2.72
N LEU A 82 -8.06 4.14 2.58
CA LEU A 82 -7.89 3.33 1.38
C LEU A 82 -8.88 3.68 0.26
N GLY A 83 -9.89 4.51 0.53
CA GLY A 83 -10.96 4.84 -0.42
C GLY A 83 -11.73 3.61 -0.91
N PHE A 84 -11.82 2.55 -0.09
CA PHE A 84 -12.41 1.28 -0.46
C PHE A 84 -13.08 0.62 0.74
N SER A 85 -14.32 0.17 0.56
CA SER A 85 -15.06 -0.63 1.54
C SER A 85 -15.26 -2.03 0.99
N CYS A 86 -15.09 -3.04 1.85
CA CYS A 86 -15.26 -4.43 1.45
C CYS A 86 -16.71 -4.72 1.04
N PRO A 87 -16.97 -5.23 -0.18
CA PRO A 87 -18.31 -5.63 -0.58
C PRO A 87 -18.89 -6.69 0.37
N SER A 88 -20.11 -6.47 0.86
CA SER A 88 -20.69 -7.18 2.00
C SER A 88 -21.06 -8.65 1.74
N ASN A 89 -20.58 -9.52 2.65
CA ASN A 89 -21.28 -10.60 3.37
C ASN A 89 -22.52 -11.23 2.72
N ASP A 90 -22.41 -11.75 1.49
CA ASP A 90 -23.37 -12.75 1.03
C ASP A 90 -23.31 -13.95 2.01
N PRO A 91 -24.39 -14.26 2.76
CA PRO A 91 -24.40 -15.38 3.70
C PRO A 91 -24.19 -16.73 2.99
N ASN A 92 -24.42 -16.78 1.68
CA ASN A 92 -24.20 -17.92 0.81
C ASN A 92 -22.89 -17.83 0.02
N SER A 93 -22.05 -16.82 0.28
CA SER A 93 -20.72 -16.77 -0.30
C SER A 93 -19.95 -17.99 0.18
N ILE A 94 -19.54 -18.86 -0.75
CA ILE A 94 -18.69 -20.02 -0.48
C ILE A 94 -17.41 -19.58 0.26
N PHE A 95 -16.95 -18.35 0.01
CA PHE A 95 -15.77 -17.74 0.63
C PHE A 95 -16.04 -17.08 1.99
N ALA A 96 -17.29 -17.01 2.45
CA ALA A 96 -17.61 -16.57 3.82
C ALA A 96 -16.97 -17.50 4.87
N ALA A 97 -16.76 -18.77 4.52
CA ALA A 97 -16.11 -19.76 5.37
C ALA A 97 -14.59 -19.49 5.55
N GLU A 98 -13.92 -18.89 4.55
CA GLU A 98 -12.48 -18.66 4.60
C GLU A 98 -12.10 -17.36 5.33
N GLY A 99 -13.06 -16.46 5.53
CA GLY A 99 -12.85 -15.21 6.28
C GLY A 99 -11.97 -14.17 5.56
N TYR A 100 -11.53 -14.45 4.33
CA TYR A 100 -10.84 -13.50 3.46
C TYR A 100 -11.29 -13.58 1.99
N ARG A 101 -11.20 -12.47 1.25
CA ARG A 101 -11.51 -12.40 -0.19
C ARG A 101 -10.75 -11.28 -0.88
N TYR A 102 -10.39 -11.47 -2.15
CA TYR A 102 -9.75 -10.45 -2.97
C TYR A 102 -10.77 -9.72 -3.87
N PHE A 103 -10.51 -8.44 -4.13
CA PHE A 103 -11.30 -7.59 -5.02
C PHE A 103 -10.37 -6.68 -5.83
N ARG A 104 -10.57 -6.58 -7.15
CA ARG A 104 -9.91 -5.54 -7.95
C ARG A 104 -10.34 -4.14 -7.50
N SER A 105 -9.43 -3.17 -7.60
CA SER A 105 -9.78 -1.75 -7.52
C SER A 105 -10.69 -1.34 -8.70
N PRO A 106 -11.73 -0.53 -8.47
CA PRO A 106 -12.63 -0.06 -9.53
C PRO A 106 -11.98 0.96 -10.48
N SER A 107 -10.84 1.55 -10.10
CA SER A 107 -10.21 2.66 -10.82
C SER A 107 -8.76 2.41 -11.22
N ASP A 108 -8.12 1.35 -10.71
CA ASP A 108 -6.72 1.03 -10.98
C ASP A 108 -6.55 -0.48 -11.17
N CYS A 109 -6.26 -0.91 -12.39
CA CYS A 109 -6.09 -2.32 -12.74
C CYS A 109 -4.94 -3.02 -12.00
N GLN A 110 -3.90 -2.29 -11.59
CA GLN A 110 -2.78 -2.83 -10.83
C GLN A 110 -3.12 -2.98 -9.35
N THR A 111 -4.04 -2.18 -8.82
CA THR A 111 -4.41 -2.21 -7.40
C THR A 111 -5.53 -3.20 -7.13
N TYR A 112 -5.40 -3.91 -6.02
CA TYR A 112 -6.42 -4.82 -5.52
C TYR A 112 -6.48 -4.77 -3.99
N PHE A 113 -7.56 -5.29 -3.43
CA PHE A 113 -7.83 -5.28 -2.01
C PHE A 113 -8.05 -6.69 -1.50
N LEU A 114 -7.37 -7.03 -0.41
CA LEU A 114 -7.67 -8.21 0.39
C LEU A 114 -8.56 -7.77 1.56
N CYS A 115 -9.78 -8.29 1.59
CA CYS A 115 -10.70 -8.12 2.70
C CYS A 115 -10.56 -9.28 3.67
N ILE A 116 -10.20 -9.01 4.93
CA ILE A 116 -10.18 -10.00 6.02
C ILE A 116 -11.24 -9.60 7.02
N LYS A 117 -12.26 -10.45 7.25
CA LYS A 117 -13.41 -10.12 8.13
C LYS A 117 -14.00 -8.73 7.83
N SER A 118 -14.20 -8.41 6.55
CA SER A 118 -14.69 -7.12 6.04
C SER A 118 -13.76 -5.92 6.27
N ARG A 119 -12.49 -6.12 6.63
CA ARG A 119 -11.49 -5.04 6.74
C ARG A 119 -10.57 -5.05 5.51
N PRO A 120 -10.46 -3.94 4.76
CA PRO A 120 -9.68 -3.90 3.53
C PRO A 120 -8.19 -3.67 3.78
N ARG A 121 -7.36 -4.33 2.97
CA ARG A 121 -5.91 -4.10 2.85
C ARG A 121 -5.56 -3.93 1.39
N ARG A 122 -4.86 -2.85 1.05
CA ARG A 122 -4.47 -2.55 -0.33
C ARG A 122 -3.18 -3.26 -0.70
N PHE A 123 -3.15 -3.77 -1.92
CA PHE A 123 -1.98 -4.34 -2.58
C PHE A 123 -1.88 -3.83 -4.01
N ARG A 124 -0.73 -4.03 -4.63
CA ARG A 124 -0.48 -3.69 -6.03
C ARG A 124 0.25 -4.83 -6.73
N CYS A 125 -0.21 -5.17 -7.93
CA CYS A 125 0.50 -6.06 -8.84
C CYS A 125 1.81 -5.41 -9.32
N GLY A 126 2.74 -6.23 -9.80
CA GLY A 126 3.97 -5.72 -10.42
C GLY A 126 3.69 -4.95 -11.71
N GLU A 127 4.70 -4.21 -12.18
CA GLU A 127 4.63 -3.50 -13.44
C GLU A 127 4.27 -4.45 -14.60
N GLY A 128 3.28 -4.07 -15.42
CA GLY A 128 2.78 -4.88 -16.53
C GLY A 128 1.73 -5.93 -16.17
N TYR A 129 1.38 -6.07 -14.89
CA TYR A 129 0.36 -7.01 -14.41
C TYR A 129 -0.89 -6.27 -13.93
N ALA A 130 -2.04 -6.93 -13.98
CA ALA A 130 -3.29 -6.44 -13.40
C ALA A 130 -3.96 -7.54 -12.58
N PHE A 131 -4.79 -7.16 -11.62
CA PHE A 131 -5.48 -8.15 -10.79
C PHE A 131 -6.63 -8.80 -11.55
N ASN A 132 -6.57 -10.12 -11.76
CA ASN A 132 -7.58 -10.89 -12.46
C ASN A 132 -8.61 -11.47 -11.45
N ASP A 133 -9.84 -10.94 -11.46
CA ASP A 133 -10.90 -11.39 -10.54
C ASP A 133 -11.34 -12.84 -10.80
N LEU A 134 -11.12 -13.36 -12.03
CA LEU A 134 -11.49 -14.75 -12.38
C LEU A 134 -10.54 -15.76 -11.74
N THR A 135 -9.26 -15.43 -11.64
CA THR A 135 -8.24 -16.29 -11.02
C THR A 135 -7.91 -15.88 -9.60
N SER A 136 -8.39 -14.72 -9.14
CA SER A 136 -8.04 -14.09 -7.86
C SER A 136 -6.52 -13.89 -7.68
N SER A 137 -5.83 -13.52 -8.76
CA SER A 137 -4.37 -13.34 -8.78
C SER A 137 -3.93 -12.24 -9.74
N CYS A 138 -2.70 -11.74 -9.61
CA CYS A 138 -2.11 -10.90 -10.66
C CYS A 138 -1.82 -11.73 -11.92
N ASP A 139 -2.17 -11.19 -13.08
CA ASP A 139 -1.98 -11.78 -14.40
C ASP A 139 -1.47 -10.69 -15.36
N GLY A 140 -0.89 -11.07 -16.51
CA GLY A 140 -0.48 -10.10 -17.53
C GLY A 140 -1.64 -9.20 -17.90
N ILE A 141 -1.42 -7.89 -17.98
CA ILE A 141 -2.50 -6.89 -18.15
C ILE A 141 -3.38 -7.16 -19.38
N GLU A 142 -2.82 -7.80 -20.41
CA GLU A 142 -3.51 -8.24 -21.62
C GLU A 142 -4.52 -9.37 -21.40
N ASN A 143 -4.32 -10.22 -20.39
CA ASN A 143 -5.22 -11.32 -20.04
C ASN A 143 -6.38 -10.84 -19.15
N VAL A 144 -6.32 -9.59 -18.70
CA VAL A 144 -7.27 -9.03 -17.74
C VAL A 144 -8.32 -8.20 -18.48
N THR A 145 -9.53 -8.75 -18.59
CA THR A 145 -10.68 -8.08 -19.23
C THR A 145 -10.91 -6.69 -18.62
N GLY A 146 -11.03 -5.69 -19.50
CA GLY A 146 -11.24 -4.28 -19.12
C GLY A 146 -9.97 -3.54 -18.67
N CYS A 147 -8.81 -4.21 -18.59
CA CYS A 147 -7.54 -3.63 -18.21
C CYS A 147 -6.50 -3.60 -19.34
N ALA A 148 -6.69 -4.43 -20.37
CA ALA A 148 -5.90 -4.34 -21.59
C ALA A 148 -5.97 -2.92 -22.17
N PHE A 149 -4.82 -2.23 -22.23
CA PHE A 149 -4.72 -1.01 -23.03
C PHE A 149 -5.09 -1.37 -24.47
N PRO A 150 -5.88 -0.55 -25.19
CA PRO A 150 -5.98 -0.73 -26.63
C PRO A 150 -4.55 -0.72 -27.16
N ALA A 151 -4.16 -1.82 -27.82
CA ALA A 151 -2.83 -2.01 -28.35
C ALA A 151 -2.40 -0.70 -29.00
N LYS A 152 -1.29 -0.10 -28.52
CA LYS A 152 -0.65 1.03 -29.18
C LYS A 152 -0.68 0.67 -30.66
N ARG A 153 -1.42 1.44 -31.47
CA ARG A 153 -1.29 1.34 -32.93
C ARG A 153 0.20 1.47 -33.16
N GLU A 154 0.83 0.39 -33.62
CA GLU A 154 2.19 0.43 -34.11
C GLU A 154 2.21 1.53 -35.16
N THR A 155 2.66 2.73 -34.78
CA THR A 155 2.94 3.78 -35.74
C THR A 155 3.98 3.19 -36.67
N GLY A 156 3.56 2.99 -37.93
CA GLY A 156 4.25 2.20 -38.94
C GLY A 156 5.66 2.68 -39.28
N GLN A 157 6.62 2.40 -38.39
CA GLN A 157 8.05 2.62 -38.62
C GLN A 157 8.92 1.40 -38.33
N GLN A 158 8.38 0.30 -37.79
CA GLN A 158 9.13 -0.95 -37.62
C GLN A 158 8.83 -2.03 -38.67
N ARG A 159 8.04 -1.72 -39.71
CA ARG A 159 7.82 -2.64 -40.84
C ARG A 159 8.89 -2.55 -41.95
N LEU A 160 9.87 -1.65 -41.83
CA LEU A 160 10.91 -1.43 -42.85
C LEU A 160 12.28 -2.06 -42.55
N GLN A 161 12.51 -2.63 -41.36
CA GLN A 161 13.77 -3.34 -41.08
C GLN A 161 13.74 -4.84 -41.42
N LEU A 162 12.56 -5.47 -41.51
CA LEU A 162 12.46 -6.90 -41.85
C LEU A 162 12.37 -7.20 -43.35
N PHE A 163 12.28 -6.18 -44.22
CA PHE A 163 12.25 -6.37 -45.68
C PHE A 163 13.62 -6.15 -46.36
N VAL A 164 14.56 -5.47 -45.69
CA VAL A 164 15.90 -5.20 -46.24
C VAL A 164 16.83 -6.42 -46.06
N GLU A 165 16.75 -7.15 -44.95
CA GLU A 165 17.62 -8.32 -44.71
C GLU A 165 17.28 -9.54 -45.58
N ARG A 166 16.11 -9.57 -46.23
CA ARG A 166 15.72 -10.67 -47.12
C ARG A 166 16.15 -10.49 -48.58
N ASN A 167 16.72 -9.34 -48.95
CA ASN A 167 17.18 -9.03 -50.31
C ASN A 167 18.72 -8.87 -50.42
N HIS A 168 19.48 -9.24 -49.40
CA HIS A 168 20.96 -9.22 -49.42
C HIS A 168 21.60 -10.62 -49.30
N LEU A 169 20.84 -11.69 -49.55
CA LEU A 169 21.35 -13.06 -49.71
C LEU A 169 21.05 -13.59 -51.12
N THR A 170 21.52 -12.85 -52.12
CA THR A 170 21.91 -13.39 -53.44
C THR A 170 23.42 -13.33 -53.55
#